data_AF-A0A3C0V0F1-F1
#
_entry.id   AF-A0A3C0V0F1-F1
#
_cell.length_a   1.000
_cell.length_b   1.000
_cell.length_c   1.000
_cell.angle_alpha   90.00
_cell.angle_beta   90.00
_cell.angle_gamma   90.00
#
_symmetry.space_group_name_H-M   'P 1'
#
loop_
_entity.id
_entity.type
_entity.pdbx_description
1 polymer ?
#
loop_
_entity_poly.entity_id
_entity_poly.type
_entity_poly.pdbx_seq_one_letter_code
_entity_poly.pdbx_strand_id
1 'polypeptide(L)'
;MGNYMTMVAAQDAAALEEVQTPAQTEAPRILSGAQALMESLIAEGTEVIFGYPGGAIMPTYDALFDYTDRLDHILVRHEQGAGHAAQGYARTSGKPGVCLVT
;
A
#
# COMPACT_ATOMS: atom_id res chain seq x y z
N MET A 1 72.32 -34.06 15.55
CA MET A 1 72.05 -34.04 17.00
C MET A 1 71.49 -32.68 17.33
N GLY A 2 70.28 -32.60 17.91
CA GLY A 2 69.67 -31.34 18.33
C GLY A 2 68.40 -30.99 17.57
N ASN A 3 67.31 -31.62 18.01
CA ASN A 3 65.93 -31.28 17.66
C ASN A 3 65.41 -30.39 18.81
N TYR A 4 64.92 -29.17 18.59
CA TYR A 4 64.05 -28.47 19.56
C TYR A 4 63.02 -27.56 18.88
N MET A 5 61.80 -28.08 18.93
CA MET A 5 60.47 -27.49 18.85
C MET A 5 60.29 -26.19 19.65
N THR A 6 59.66 -25.15 19.06
CA THR A 6 58.64 -24.25 19.68
C THR A 6 57.95 -23.48 18.53
N MET A 7 56.78 -23.91 18.03
CA MET A 7 55.42 -23.50 18.41
C MET A 7 55.03 -22.04 18.07
N VAL A 8 54.04 -21.93 17.16
CA VAL A 8 53.01 -20.88 16.97
C VAL A 8 53.37 -19.65 16.13
N ALA A 9 52.73 -19.54 14.95
CA ALA A 9 52.00 -18.33 14.53
C ALA A 9 51.12 -18.59 13.29
N ALA A 10 49.86 -18.17 13.42
CA ALA A 10 48.89 -17.87 12.37
C ALA A 10 48.36 -19.05 11.53
N GLN A 11 47.42 -19.78 12.14
CA GLN A 11 46.34 -20.44 11.41
C GLN A 11 45.56 -19.43 10.56
N ASP A 12 45.05 -19.95 9.45
CA ASP A 12 44.28 -19.31 8.40
C ASP A 12 43.34 -18.21 8.89
N ALA A 13 43.39 -17.07 8.18
CA ALA A 13 42.46 -15.97 8.33
C ALA A 13 41.03 -16.45 8.07
N ALA A 14 40.31 -16.74 9.16
CA ALA A 14 38.89 -17.00 9.12
C ALA A 14 38.18 -15.84 8.43
N ALA A 15 37.49 -16.15 7.33
CA ALA A 15 36.58 -15.23 6.67
C ALA A 15 35.58 -14.72 7.73
N LEU A 16 35.61 -13.41 7.96
CA LEU A 16 34.62 -12.74 8.78
C LEU A 16 33.31 -12.77 8.00
N GLU A 17 32.41 -13.66 8.39
CA GLU A 17 31.06 -13.73 7.88
C GLU A 17 30.35 -12.42 8.27
N GLU A 18 29.96 -11.61 7.28
CA GLU A 18 29.21 -10.39 7.53
C GLU A 18 27.89 -10.77 8.22
N VAL A 19 27.77 -10.39 9.48
CA VAL A 19 26.53 -10.55 10.25
C VAL A 19 25.47 -9.67 9.60
N GLN A 20 24.61 -10.29 8.82
CA GLN A 20 23.46 -9.65 8.22
C GLN A 20 22.56 -9.14 9.34
N THR A 21 22.50 -7.81 9.49
CA THR A 21 21.66 -7.17 10.52
C THR A 21 20.21 -7.55 10.22
N PRO A 22 19.45 -8.10 11.19
CA PRO A 22 18.06 -8.47 10.95
C PRO A 22 17.27 -7.25 10.50
N ALA A 23 16.48 -7.41 9.44
CA ALA A 23 15.61 -6.37 8.89
C ALA A 23 14.80 -5.74 10.03
N GLN A 24 14.88 -4.42 10.16
CA GLN A 24 14.08 -3.71 11.15
C GLN A 24 12.60 -3.93 10.80
N THR A 25 11.88 -4.61 11.69
CA THR A 25 10.43 -4.77 11.58
C THR A 25 9.80 -3.38 11.69
N GLU A 26 9.39 -2.81 10.55
CA GLU A 26 8.67 -1.54 10.51
C GLU A 26 7.44 -1.65 11.42
N ALA A 27 7.26 -0.68 12.31
CA ALA A 27 6.12 -0.67 13.22
C ALA A 27 4.81 -0.76 12.41
N PRO A 28 3.82 -1.52 12.88
CA PRO A 28 2.58 -1.72 12.13
C PRO A 28 1.94 -0.37 11.81
N ARG A 29 1.71 -0.09 10.52
CA ARG A 29 0.96 1.09 10.10
C ARG A 29 -0.47 0.99 10.62
N ILE A 30 -0.81 1.87 11.56
CA ILE A 30 -2.18 2.00 12.06
C ILE A 30 -2.94 2.92 11.10
N LEU A 31 -3.90 2.35 10.37
CA LEU A 31 -4.76 3.08 9.47
C LEU A 31 -6.16 3.25 10.09
N SER A 32 -6.80 4.39 9.85
CA SER A 32 -8.24 4.51 10.06
C SER A 32 -9.00 3.61 9.07
N GLY A 33 -10.26 3.29 9.35
CA GLY A 33 -11.09 2.50 8.42
C GLY A 33 -11.23 3.17 7.04
N ALA A 34 -11.27 4.50 6.99
CA ALA A 34 -11.32 5.27 5.76
C ALA A 34 -10.02 5.14 4.95
N GLN A 35 -8.87 5.25 5.60
CA GLN A 35 -7.56 5.07 4.94
C GLN A 35 -7.38 3.62 4.47
N ALA A 36 -7.75 2.65 5.30
CA ALA A 36 -7.71 1.24 4.92
C ALA A 36 -8.58 0.94 3.69
N LEU A 37 -9.74 1.60 3.56
CA LEU A 37 -10.56 1.51 2.36
C LEU A 37 -9.82 2.07 1.12
N MET A 38 -9.17 3.23 1.21
CA MET A 38 -8.42 3.80 0.08
C MET A 38 -7.26 2.90 -0.36
N GLU A 39 -6.46 2.41 0.59
CA GLU A 39 -5.37 1.47 0.30
C GLU A 39 -5.89 0.17 -0.33
N SER A 40 -7.05 -0.32 0.13
CA SER A 40 -7.68 -1.51 -0.44
C SER A 40 -8.16 -1.28 -1.88
N LEU A 41 -8.77 -0.13 -2.17
CA LEU A 41 -9.21 0.21 -3.52
C LEU A 41 -8.02 0.31 -4.49
N ILE A 42 -6.92 0.91 -4.06
CA ILE A 42 -5.68 0.99 -4.84
C ILE A 42 -5.09 -0.40 -5.08
N ALA A 43 -5.06 -1.25 -4.05
CA ALA A 43 -4.56 -2.63 -4.17
C ALA A 43 -5.38 -3.47 -5.17
N GLU A 44 -6.70 -3.22 -5.25
CA GLU A 44 -7.58 -3.85 -6.24
C GLU A 44 -7.47 -3.25 -7.66
N GLY A 45 -6.59 -2.26 -7.86
CA GLY A 45 -6.39 -1.61 -9.16
C GLY A 45 -7.49 -0.61 -9.53
N THR A 46 -8.17 -0.04 -8.53
CA THR A 46 -9.09 1.07 -8.74
C THR A 46 -8.30 2.31 -9.13
N GLU A 47 -8.74 2.97 -10.21
CA GLU A 47 -8.19 4.25 -10.65
C GLU A 47 -9.19 5.39 -10.49
N VAL A 48 -10.48 5.11 -10.69
CA VAL A 48 -11.54 6.14 -10.74
C VAL A 48 -12.69 5.77 -9.81
N ILE A 49 -13.09 6.74 -8.98
CA ILE A 49 -14.23 6.67 -8.07
C ILE A 49 -15.30 7.65 -8.54
N PHE A 50 -16.52 7.15 -8.76
CA PHE A 50 -17.69 7.98 -9.04
C PHE A 50 -18.47 8.16 -7.76
N GLY A 51 -18.64 9.39 -7.30
CA GLY A 51 -19.17 9.61 -5.95
C GLY A 51 -20.08 10.81 -5.79
N TYR A 52 -20.94 10.71 -4.78
CA TYR A 52 -21.81 11.79 -4.32
C TYR A 52 -21.72 11.83 -2.78
N PRO A 53 -21.10 12.86 -2.17
CA PRO A 53 -20.89 12.90 -0.74
C PRO A 53 -22.17 13.23 0.02
N GLY A 54 -22.27 12.70 1.24
CA GLY A 54 -23.27 13.07 2.24
C GLY A 54 -22.69 12.96 3.65
N GLY A 55 -23.47 13.35 4.66
CA GLY A 55 -22.93 13.59 6.02
C GLY A 55 -22.24 12.38 6.66
N ALA A 56 -22.80 11.17 6.50
CA ALA A 56 -22.28 9.98 7.17
C ALA A 56 -20.94 9.48 6.62
N ILE A 57 -20.69 9.69 5.33
CA ILE A 57 -19.49 9.21 4.63
C ILE A 57 -18.35 10.25 4.60
N MET A 58 -18.52 11.39 5.26
CA MET A 58 -17.53 12.48 5.24
C MET A 58 -16.12 12.04 5.66
N PRO A 59 -15.92 11.22 6.72
CA PRO A 59 -14.57 10.76 7.08
C PRO A 59 -13.87 9.99 5.96
N THR A 60 -14.63 9.32 5.09
CA THR A 60 -14.09 8.62 3.91
C THR A 60 -13.69 9.61 2.82
N TYR A 61 -14.47 10.67 2.60
CA TYR A 61 -14.12 11.73 1.66
C TYR A 61 -12.94 12.57 2.14
N ASP A 62 -12.85 12.84 3.44
CA ASP A 62 -11.71 13.52 4.06
C ASP A 62 -10.43 12.71 3.81
N ALA A 63 -10.47 11.40 4.03
CA ALA A 63 -9.34 10.53 3.73
C ALA A 63 -9.01 10.48 2.24
N LEU A 64 -10.01 10.40 1.35
CA LEU A 64 -9.81 10.37 -0.10
C LEU A 64 -8.99 11.57 -0.60
N PHE A 65 -9.09 12.73 0.06
CA PHE A 65 -8.30 13.92 -0.30
C PHE A 65 -6.78 13.66 -0.29
N ASP A 66 -6.30 12.86 0.66
CA ASP A 66 -4.89 12.47 0.80
C ASP A 66 -4.42 11.46 -0.26
N TYR A 67 -5.34 10.95 -1.09
CA TYR A 67 -5.10 9.91 -2.09
C TYR A 67 -5.40 10.37 -3.52
N THR A 68 -5.63 11.67 -3.73
CA THR A 68 -5.96 12.25 -5.04
C THR A 68 -4.86 12.12 -6.09
N ASP A 69 -3.64 11.77 -5.68
CA ASP A 69 -2.51 11.44 -6.56
C ASP A 69 -2.60 10.03 -7.16
N ARG A 70 -3.43 9.15 -6.56
CA ARG A 70 -3.56 7.73 -6.89
C ARG A 70 -4.99 7.31 -7.25
N LEU A 71 -5.99 8.05 -6.79
CA LEU A 71 -7.41 7.81 -7.03
C LEU A 71 -8.08 9.08 -7.58
N ASP A 72 -8.58 8.99 -8.80
CA ASP A 72 -9.38 10.06 -9.40
C ASP A 72 -10.81 10.02 -8.85
N HIS A 73 -11.33 11.17 -8.43
CA HIS A 73 -12.74 11.30 -8.01
C HIS A 73 -13.55 12.10 -9.01
N ILE A 74 -14.68 11.53 -9.43
CA ILE A 74 -15.68 12.19 -10.27
C ILE A 74 -16.93 12.43 -9.42
N LEU A 75 -17.17 13.70 -9.11
CA LEU A 75 -18.40 14.13 -8.47
C LEU A 75 -19.58 14.02 -9.44
N VAL A 76 -20.51 13.12 -9.14
CA VAL A 76 -21.78 13.03 -9.87
C VAL A 76 -22.82 13.99 -9.27
N ARG A 77 -24.04 14.03 -9.81
CA ARG A 77 -25.14 14.84 -9.28
C ARG A 77 -26.23 14.04 -8.57
N HIS A 78 -26.21 12.72 -8.73
CA HIS A 78 -27.11 11.78 -8.08
C HIS A 78 -26.41 10.44 -7.92
N GLU A 79 -26.73 9.73 -6.86
CA GLU A 79 -26.17 8.45 -6.46
C GLU A 79 -26.42 7.37 -7.52
N GLN A 80 -27.60 7.39 -8.14
CA GLN A 80 -27.91 6.53 -9.29
C GLN A 80 -26.97 6.80 -10.47
N GLY A 81 -26.58 8.07 -10.67
CA GLY A 81 -25.60 8.47 -11.68
C GLY A 81 -24.22 7.89 -11.41
N ALA A 82 -23.78 7.86 -10.15
CA ALA A 82 -22.52 7.20 -9.77
C ALA A 82 -22.57 5.70 -10.06
N GLY A 83 -23.67 5.03 -9.71
CA GLY A 83 -23.87 3.61 -10.00
C GLY A 83 -23.78 3.29 -11.50
N HIS A 84 -24.49 4.05 -12.35
CA HIS A 84 -24.43 3.85 -13.79
C HIS A 84 -23.07 4.19 -14.40
N ALA A 85 -22.42 5.27 -13.94
CA ALA A 85 -21.09 5.65 -14.42
C ALA A 85 -20.04 4.59 -14.08
N ALA A 86 -20.04 4.08 -12.84
CA ALA A 86 -19.16 3.00 -12.41
C ALA A 86 -19.39 1.72 -13.23
N GLN A 87 -20.66 1.35 -13.48
CA GLN A 87 -20.98 0.22 -14.35
C GLN A 87 -20.49 0.40 -15.78
N GLY A 88 -20.69 1.59 -16.35
CA GLY A 88 -20.20 1.93 -17.69
C GLY A 88 -18.69 1.82 -17.77
N TYR A 89 -17.98 2.46 -16.83
CA TYR A 89 -16.53 2.43 -16.73
C TYR A 89 -15.99 1.01 -16.66
N ALA A 90 -16.56 0.16 -15.80
CA ALA A 90 -16.10 -1.22 -15.64
C ALA A 90 -16.25 -2.03 -16.94
N ARG A 91 -17.39 -1.87 -17.64
CA ARG A 91 -17.66 -2.58 -18.90
C ARG A 91 -16.77 -2.14 -20.06
N THR A 92 -16.39 -0.87 -20.11
CA THR A 92 -15.61 -0.33 -21.25
C THR A 92 -14.11 -0.38 -21.01
N SER A 93 -13.65 -0.29 -19.76
CA SER A 93 -12.22 -0.30 -19.42
C SER A 93 -11.70 -1.68 -19.01
N GLY A 94 -12.58 -2.58 -18.54
CA GLY A 94 -12.19 -3.83 -17.91
C GLY A 94 -11.59 -3.68 -16.51
N LYS A 95 -11.56 -2.45 -15.95
CA LYS A 95 -11.05 -2.14 -14.61
C LYS A 95 -12.20 -2.08 -13.59
N PRO A 96 -11.94 -2.14 -12.27
CA PRO A 96 -12.98 -1.97 -11.25
C PRO A 96 -13.69 -0.61 -11.39
N GLY A 97 -15.02 -0.63 -11.41
CA GLY A 97 -15.85 0.56 -11.34
C GLY A 97 -16.38 0.78 -9.93
N VAL A 98 -16.02 1.90 -9.30
CA VAL A 98 -16.36 2.18 -7.89
C VAL A 98 -17.41 3.28 -7.78
N CYS A 99 -18.48 2.98 -7.04
CA CYS A 99 -19.53 3.92 -6.65
C CYS A 99 -19.39 4.24 -5.15
N LEU A 100 -19.13 5.50 -4.80
CA LEU A 100 -18.93 5.93 -3.41
C LEU A 100 -19.97 7.00 -3.01
N VAL A 101 -21.06 6.55 -2.37
CA VAL A 101 -22.25 7.35 -2.08
C VAL A 101 -22.77 7.08 -0.66
N THR A 102 -23.68 7.92 -0.17
CA THR A 102 -24.47 7.72 1.06
C THR A 102 -25.88 8.26 0.90
#